data_AF-A0A7W0Z812-F1
#
_entry.id   AF-A0A7W0Z812-F1
#
_cell.length_a   1.000
_cell.length_b   1.000
_cell.length_c   1.000
_cell.angle_alpha   90.00
_cell.angle_beta   90.00
_cell.angle_gamma   90.00
#
_symmetry.space_group_name_H-M   'P 1'
#
loop_
_entity.id
_entity.type
_entity.pdbx_description
1 polymer ?
#
loop_
_entity_poly.entity_id
_entity_poly.type
_entity_poly.pdbx_seq_one_letter_code
_entity_poly.pdbx_strand_id
1 'polypeptide(L)'
;MCQIHIVLAPMSGPTRPLPITEPRKLTAALERLDERERRVLELRYGLRGERQHVLAEVGRALGVSRERARQLETRALAKLDAHSQPKPP
;
A
#
# COMPACT_ATOMS: atom_id res chain seq x y z
N MET A 1 21.85 19.91 29.75
CA MET A 1 22.28 19.27 28.49
C MET A 1 21.16 18.36 28.02
N CYS A 2 20.32 18.84 27.10
CA CYS A 2 19.15 18.10 26.62
C CYS A 2 19.59 16.97 25.69
N GLN A 3 19.56 15.73 26.17
CA GLN A 3 19.50 14.56 25.28
C GLN A 3 18.08 14.47 24.73
N ILE A 4 17.85 15.19 23.62
CA ILE A 4 16.71 14.93 22.75
C ILE A 4 17.00 13.57 22.11
N HIS A 5 16.54 12.49 22.75
CA HIS A 5 16.33 11.23 22.05
C HIS A 5 15.20 11.46 21.05
N ILE A 6 15.56 11.95 19.87
CA ILE A 6 14.74 11.77 18.67
C ILE A 6 14.71 10.25 18.47
N VAL A 7 13.67 9.61 19.00
CA VAL A 7 13.22 8.33 18.47
C VAL A 7 12.87 8.67 17.03
N LEU A 8 13.83 8.41 16.12
CA LEU A 8 13.60 8.42 14.70
C LEU A 8 12.63 7.25 14.47
N ALA A 9 11.34 7.49 14.72
CA ALA A 9 10.29 6.60 14.30
C ALA A 9 10.54 6.41 12.79
N PRO A 10 10.88 5.21 12.33
CA PRO A 10 11.18 5.04 10.93
C PRO A 10 9.92 5.45 10.18
N MET A 11 10.08 6.28 9.15
CA MET A 11 9.03 6.68 8.23
C MET A 11 8.58 5.47 7.38
N SER A 12 8.21 4.37 8.04
CA SER A 12 7.87 3.07 7.46
C SER A 12 6.40 2.96 7.11
N GLY A 13 5.61 4.00 7.39
CA GLY A 13 4.22 4.08 7.00
C GLY A 13 4.05 4.27 5.50
N PRO A 14 2.97 3.74 4.89
CA PRO A 14 2.55 4.19 3.58
C PRO A 14 2.36 5.71 3.63
N THR A 15 3.04 6.44 2.76
CA THR A 15 3.01 7.92 2.71
C THR A 15 1.61 8.47 2.45
N ARG A 16 0.69 7.59 2.04
CA ARG A 16 -0.73 7.88 1.83
C ARG A 16 -1.55 6.81 2.55
N PRO A 17 -2.44 7.16 3.50
CA PRO A 17 -3.39 6.21 4.05
C PRO A 17 -4.36 5.74 2.97
N LEU A 18 -4.83 4.48 3.05
CA LEU A 18 -5.85 3.99 2.13
C LEU A 18 -7.14 4.83 2.32
N PRO A 19 -7.81 5.22 1.23
CA PRO A 19 -9.08 5.95 1.31
C PRO A 19 -10.25 5.09 1.82
N ILE A 20 -9.99 3.81 2.16
CA ILE A 20 -11.00 2.84 2.59
C ILE A 20 -10.70 2.44 4.03
N THR A 21 -11.54 2.89 4.96
CA THR A 21 -11.43 2.60 6.39
C THR A 21 -12.18 1.33 6.80
N GLU A 22 -13.11 0.82 5.99
CA GLU A 22 -13.83 -0.42 6.31
C GLU A 22 -13.18 -1.67 5.70
N PRO A 23 -12.85 -2.70 6.51
CA PRO A 23 -12.18 -3.91 6.04
C PRO A 23 -13.01 -4.67 5.01
N ARG A 24 -14.35 -4.68 5.13
CA ARG A 24 -15.24 -5.34 4.16
C ARG A 24 -15.16 -4.72 2.76
N LYS A 25 -15.11 -3.38 2.68
CA LYS A 25 -14.98 -2.67 1.39
C LYS A 25 -13.58 -2.85 0.81
N LEU A 26 -12.58 -2.90 1.67
CA LEU A 26 -11.20 -3.14 1.26
C LEU A 26 -11.04 -4.52 0.62
N THR A 27 -11.58 -5.58 1.23
CA THR A 27 -11.52 -6.94 0.64
C THR A 27 -12.18 -6.98 -0.74
N ALA A 28 -13.39 -6.43 -0.88
CA ALA A 28 -14.09 -6.39 -2.17
C ALA A 28 -13.31 -5.60 -3.25
N ALA A 29 -12.66 -4.49 -2.86
CA ALA A 29 -11.84 -3.73 -3.79
C ALA A 29 -10.52 -4.46 -4.14
N LEU A 30 -9.92 -5.16 -3.19
CA LEU A 30 -8.73 -6.00 -3.40
C LEU A 30 -9.00 -7.20 -4.30
N GLU A 31 -10.18 -7.80 -4.23
CA GLU A 31 -10.59 -8.90 -5.11
C GLU A 31 -10.68 -8.47 -6.58
N ARG A 32 -10.98 -7.19 -6.83
CA ARG A 32 -11.04 -6.60 -8.19
C ARG A 32 -9.68 -6.13 -8.71
N LEU A 33 -8.67 -6.09 -7.86
CA LEU A 33 -7.28 -5.78 -8.23
C LEU A 33 -6.57 -7.04 -8.73
N ASP A 34 -5.58 -6.82 -9.62
CA ASP A 34 -4.71 -7.90 -10.07
C ASP A 34 -3.92 -8.45 -8.89
N GLU A 35 -3.61 -9.75 -8.92
CA GLU A 35 -2.96 -10.45 -7.80
C GLU A 35 -1.64 -9.78 -7.38
N ARG A 36 -0.87 -9.27 -8.35
CA ARG A 36 0.35 -8.50 -8.10
C ARG A 36 0.09 -7.14 -7.43
N GLU A 37 -0.95 -6.43 -7.84
CA GLU A 37 -1.33 -5.12 -7.28
C GLU A 37 -1.87 -5.29 -5.86
N ARG A 38 -2.71 -6.29 -5.65
CA ARG A 38 -3.21 -6.70 -4.33
C ARG A 38 -2.05 -7.01 -3.40
N ARG A 39 -1.08 -7.80 -3.86
CA ARG A 39 0.07 -8.19 -3.04
C ARG A 39 0.96 -7.01 -2.67
N VAL A 40 1.13 -6.03 -3.56
CA VAL A 40 1.80 -4.76 -3.23
C VAL A 40 1.08 -4.05 -2.09
N LEU A 41 -0.25 -3.92 -2.15
CA LEU A 41 -1.02 -3.28 -1.08
C LEU A 41 -1.01 -4.09 0.22
N GLU A 42 -1.14 -5.41 0.16
CA GLU A 42 -1.08 -6.29 1.33
C GLU A 42 0.23 -6.10 2.10
N LEU A 43 1.36 -6.08 1.40
CA LEU A 43 2.69 -5.88 2.00
C LEU A 43 2.90 -4.43 2.46
N ARG A 44 2.46 -3.44 1.67
CA ARG A 44 2.64 -2.02 1.97
C ARG A 44 1.83 -1.58 3.20
N TYR A 45 0.60 -2.07 3.31
CA TYR A 45 -0.35 -1.66 4.35
C TYR A 45 -0.52 -2.71 5.47
N GLY A 46 0.12 -3.87 5.35
CA GLY A 46 0.05 -4.92 6.38
C GLY A 46 -1.33 -5.59 6.49
N LEU A 47 -2.06 -5.71 5.38
CA LEU A 47 -3.49 -6.08 5.38
C LEU A 47 -3.77 -7.52 5.83
N ARG A 48 -2.76 -8.38 5.85
CA ARG A 48 -2.84 -9.76 6.36
C ARG A 48 -2.35 -9.92 7.80
N GLY A 49 -2.24 -8.83 8.55
CA GLY A 49 -1.58 -8.83 9.85
C GLY A 49 -0.04 -8.90 9.76
N GLU A 50 0.50 -8.73 8.55
CA GLU A 50 1.93 -8.56 8.33
C GLU A 50 2.36 -7.12 8.67
N ARG A 51 3.66 -6.92 8.90
CA ARG A 51 4.20 -5.56 9.08
C ARG A 51 4.14 -4.79 7.77
N GLN A 52 4.06 -3.46 7.89
CA GLN A 52 4.13 -2.56 6.74
C GLN A 52 5.54 -2.60 6.14
N HIS A 53 5.61 -2.82 4.83
CA HIS A 53 6.86 -2.91 4.09
C HIS A 53 7.11 -1.68 3.21
N VAL A 54 8.37 -1.31 3.08
CA VAL A 54 8.79 -0.24 2.15
C VAL A 54 8.78 -0.73 0.70
N LEU A 55 8.61 0.18 -0.28
CA LEU A 55 8.58 -0.18 -1.72
C LEU A 55 9.77 -1.04 -2.17
N ALA A 56 10.95 -0.86 -1.56
CA ALA A 56 12.12 -1.66 -1.84
C ALA A 56 11.94 -3.13 -1.39
N GLU A 57 11.37 -3.35 -0.21
CA GLU A 57 11.07 -4.69 0.32
C GLU A 57 9.92 -5.33 -0.43
N VAL A 58 8.87 -4.57 -0.73
CA VAL A 58 7.74 -5.02 -1.55
C VAL A 58 8.23 -5.47 -2.93
N GLY A 59 9.09 -4.67 -3.57
CA GLY A 59 9.71 -5.04 -4.84
C GLY A 59 10.54 -6.32 -4.74
N ARG A 60 11.37 -6.44 -3.70
CA ARG A 60 12.18 -7.63 -3.45
C ARG A 60 11.32 -8.89 -3.21
N ALA A 61 10.24 -8.77 -2.44
CA ALA A 61 9.31 -9.86 -2.15
C ALA A 61 8.54 -10.33 -3.40
N LEU A 62 8.28 -9.41 -4.34
CA LEU A 62 7.59 -9.69 -5.60
C LEU A 62 8.53 -10.02 -6.77
N GLY A 63 9.85 -9.97 -6.55
CA GLY A 63 10.84 -10.15 -7.61
C GLY A 63 10.79 -9.05 -8.68
N VAL A 64 10.35 -7.84 -8.34
CA VAL A 64 10.26 -6.69 -9.25
C VAL A 64 11.14 -5.52 -8.78
N SER A 65 11.57 -4.68 -9.72
CA SER A 65 12.30 -3.46 -9.41
C SER A 65 11.47 -2.52 -8.52
N ARG A 66 12.16 -1.71 -7.69
CA ARG A 66 11.53 -0.69 -6.83
C ARG A 66 10.58 0.24 -7.59
N GLU A 67 11.00 0.69 -8.78
CA GLU A 67 10.17 1.54 -9.64
C GLU A 67 8.90 0.81 -10.11
N ARG A 68 9.01 -0.50 -10.40
CA ARG A 68 7.86 -1.31 -10.81
C ARG A 68 6.87 -1.50 -9.66
N ALA A 69 7.36 -1.71 -8.43
CA ALA A 69 6.51 -1.74 -7.24
C ALA A 69 5.78 -0.41 -7.02
N ARG A 70 6.45 0.73 -7.23
CA ARG A 70 5.83 2.06 -7.17
C ARG A 70 4.74 2.24 -8.23
N GLN A 71 4.97 1.79 -9.46
CA GLN A 71 3.97 1.83 -10.53
C GLN A 71 2.74 0.97 -10.18
N LEU A 72 2.96 -0.22 -9.65
CA LEU A 72 1.89 -1.11 -9.20
C LEU A 72 1.10 -0.49 -8.04
N GLU A 73 1.77 0.12 -7.06
CA GLU A 73 1.11 0.88 -5.99
C GLU A 73 0.22 1.99 -6.57
N THR A 74 0.77 2.80 -7.48
CA THR A 74 0.03 3.92 -8.08
C THR A 74 -1.20 3.43 -8.86
N ARG A 75 -1.05 2.34 -9.63
CA ARG A 75 -2.18 1.72 -10.34
C ARG A 75 -3.22 1.15 -9.38
N ALA A 76 -2.78 0.48 -8.32
CA ALA A 76 -3.68 -0.10 -7.33
C ALA A 76 -4.48 1.00 -6.60
N LEU A 77 -3.82 2.10 -6.22
CA LEU A 77 -4.47 3.27 -5.63
C LEU A 77 -5.45 3.93 -6.61
N ALA A 78 -5.07 4.10 -7.88
CA ALA A 78 -5.96 4.67 -8.89
C ALA A 78 -7.21 3.79 -9.12
N LYS A 79 -7.03 2.46 -9.14
CA LYS A 79 -8.13 1.50 -9.25
C LYS A 79 -9.02 1.55 -8.00
N LEU A 80 -8.45 1.65 -6.79
CA LEU A 80 -9.20 1.79 -5.54
C LEU A 80 -10.05 3.07 -5.53
N ASP A 81 -9.47 4.19 -5.96
CA ASP A 81 -10.16 5.49 -6.05
C ASP A 81 -11.33 5.43 -7.06
N ALA A 82 -11.09 4.85 -8.24
CA ALA A 82 -12.10 4.63 -9.28
C ALA A 82 -13.19 3.60 -8.94
N HIS A 83 -13.01 2.81 -7.87
CA HIS A 83 -14.04 1.90 -7.35
C HIS A 83 -14.75 2.49 -6.12
N SER A 84 -14.12 3.45 -5.44
CA SER A 84 -14.78 4.28 -4.43
C SER A 84 -15.63 5.39 -5.04
N GLN A 85 -15.36 5.78 -6.29
CA GLN A 85 -16.14 6.75 -7.05
C GLN A 85 -16.47 6.17 -8.44
N PRO A 86 -17.74 6.05 -8.85
CA PRO A 86 -18.08 5.57 -10.19
C PRO A 86 -17.43 6.50 -11.23
N LYS A 87 -16.52 5.96 -12.05
CA LYS A 87 -15.94 6.67 -13.20
C LYS A 87 -17.07 7.15 -14.11
N PRO A 88 -17.27 8.47 -14.33
CA PRO A 88 -18.19 8.94 -15.34
C PRO A 88 -17.64 8.58 -16.74
N PRO A 89 -18.53 8.33 -17.72
CA PRO A 89 -18.18 7.92 -19.08
C PRO A 89 -17.28 8.92 -19.80
#